data_AF-A0A946CSA3-F1
#
_entry.id   AF-A0A946CSA3-F1
#
_cell.length_a   1.000
_cell.length_b   1.000
_cell.length_c   1.000
_cell.angle_alpha   90.00
_cell.angle_beta   90.00
_cell.angle_gamma   90.00
#
_symmetry.space_group_name_H-M   'P 1'
#
loop_
_entity.id
_entity.type
_entity.pdbx_description
1 polymer ?
#
loop_
_entity_poly.entity_id
_entity_poly.type
_entity_poly.pdbx_seq_one_letter_code
_entity_poly.pdbx_strand_id
1 'polypeptide(L)'
;MSVIVIADDGIEFDGRTPETSPLGGVESSVVNLAQELAGRGHTVMVRNNCAEAIVHKGVDWAPIKDGLPDTCDLYIANRGDKLIGRMPEAKARAFWIHNPARYLMKWRYLSKLWRFKPTIVFIGDYHATTYPTWAPGGPRRVIPYGIPDDFRTADVTDETPGPRAVF
;
A
#
# COMPACT_ATOMS: atom_id res chain seq x y z
N MET A 1 -18.00 10.53 1.88
CA MET A 1 -17.71 9.22 2.51
C MET A 1 -17.58 8.19 1.40
N SER A 2 -16.55 7.33 1.45
CA SER A 2 -16.29 6.29 0.44
C SER A 2 -15.75 5.03 1.13
N VAL A 3 -16.01 3.86 0.54
CA VAL A 3 -15.46 2.57 0.97
C VAL A 3 -14.16 2.30 0.21
N ILE A 4 -13.06 2.20 0.95
CA ILE A 4 -11.71 2.01 0.40
C ILE A 4 -11.16 0.69 0.91
N VAL A 5 -10.69 -0.15 -0.01
CA VAL A 5 -10.06 -1.43 0.32
C VAL A 5 -8.61 -1.42 -0.14
N ILE A 6 -7.69 -1.69 0.77
CA ILE A 6 -6.26 -1.86 0.49
C ILE A 6 -5.93 -3.34 0.68
N ALA A 7 -5.39 -3.98 -0.35
CA ALA A 7 -4.90 -5.35 -0.24
C ALA A 7 -3.38 -5.41 -0.35
N ASP A 8 -2.75 -6.24 0.49
CA ASP A 8 -1.31 -6.50 0.48
C ASP A 8 -1.05 -8.00 0.75
N ASP A 9 -0.17 -8.64 -0.02
CA ASP A 9 0.18 -10.06 0.13
C ASP A 9 1.65 -10.27 0.55
N GLY A 10 2.24 -9.25 1.17
CA GLY A 10 3.60 -9.19 1.68
C GLY A 10 3.78 -9.84 3.05
N ILE A 11 4.51 -9.20 3.95
CA ILE A 11 4.75 -9.72 5.29
C ILE A 11 3.53 -9.51 6.19
N GLU A 12 3.54 -10.16 7.35
CA GLU A 12 2.54 -9.95 8.40
C GLU A 12 2.77 -8.58 9.08
N PHE A 13 1.73 -7.75 9.14
CA PHE A 13 1.66 -6.51 9.90
C PHE A 13 0.21 -6.07 10.04
N ASP A 14 -0.07 -5.21 11.01
CA ASP A 14 -1.36 -4.56 11.22
C ASP A 14 -1.18 -3.10 11.67
N GLY A 15 -2.27 -2.44 12.01
CA GLY A 15 -2.24 -1.05 12.48
C GLY A 15 -1.50 -0.82 13.80
N ARG A 16 -1.33 -1.85 14.64
CA ARG A 16 -0.64 -1.78 15.95
C ARG A 16 0.85 -2.05 15.82
N THR A 17 1.27 -2.75 14.76
CA THR A 17 2.66 -3.17 14.57
C THR A 17 3.68 -2.04 14.71
N PRO A 18 3.46 -0.80 14.20
CA PRO A 18 4.41 0.30 14.42
C PRO A 18 4.68 0.63 15.90
N GLU A 19 3.76 0.29 16.81
CA GLU A 19 3.85 0.59 18.24
C GLU A 19 4.70 -0.46 18.99
N THR A 20 4.89 -1.64 18.41
CA THR A 20 5.59 -2.77 19.06
C THR A 20 6.86 -3.20 18.34
N SER A 21 6.97 -2.91 17.03
CA SER A 21 8.04 -3.41 16.18
C SER A 21 8.35 -2.45 15.02
N PRO A 22 9.60 -2.42 14.51
CA PRO A 22 9.91 -1.67 13.30
C PRO A 22 9.20 -2.25 12.08
N LEU A 23 8.77 -1.38 11.17
CA LEU A 23 8.19 -1.72 9.88
C LEU A 23 9.07 -1.24 8.73
N GLY A 24 9.00 -1.94 7.60
CA GLY A 24 9.58 -1.46 6.36
C GLY A 24 8.83 -0.24 5.80
N GLY A 25 9.43 0.42 4.81
CA GLY A 25 8.86 1.64 4.23
C GLY A 25 7.51 1.43 3.53
N VAL A 26 7.27 0.25 2.96
CA VAL A 26 6.00 -0.08 2.31
C VAL A 26 4.91 -0.28 3.36
N GLU A 27 5.20 -1.09 4.38
CA GLU A 27 4.26 -1.43 5.45
C GLU A 27 3.88 -0.18 6.24
N SER A 28 4.86 0.64 6.61
CA SER A 28 4.64 1.93 7.28
C SER A 28 3.78 2.88 6.42
N SER A 29 4.01 2.91 5.10
CA SER A 29 3.23 3.78 4.20
C SER A 29 1.78 3.32 4.08
N VAL A 30 1.51 2.01 4.05
CA VAL A 30 0.14 1.46 4.07
C VAL A 30 -0.58 1.83 5.36
N VAL A 31 0.08 1.65 6.51
CA VAL A 31 -0.50 2.00 7.82
C VAL A 31 -0.86 3.48 7.87
N ASN A 32 0.09 4.37 7.57
CA ASN A 32 -0.13 5.81 7.61
C ASN A 32 -1.22 6.25 6.63
N LEU A 33 -1.19 5.78 5.38
CA LEU A 33 -2.21 6.12 4.38
C LEU A 33 -3.61 5.67 4.83
N ALA A 34 -3.73 4.44 5.35
CA ALA A 34 -5.01 3.90 5.76
C ALA A 34 -5.62 4.72 6.92
N GLN A 35 -4.80 5.05 7.93
CA GLN A 35 -5.21 5.86 9.07
C GLN A 35 -5.62 7.28 8.64
N GLU A 36 -4.84 7.88 7.76
CA GLU A 36 -5.11 9.20 7.19
C GLU A 36 -6.40 9.26 6.35
N LEU A 37 -6.73 8.18 5.64
CA LEU A 37 -8.01 8.07 4.92
C LEU A 37 -9.17 7.88 5.89
N ALA A 38 -9.01 7.06 6.93
CA ALA A 38 -10.02 6.86 7.96
C ALA A 38 -10.31 8.16 8.73
N GLY A 39 -9.26 8.90 9.12
CA GLY A 39 -9.36 10.20 9.79
C GLY A 39 -10.07 11.27 8.95
N ARG A 40 -10.07 11.15 7.62
CA ARG A 40 -10.85 12.00 6.70
C ARG A 40 -12.32 11.56 6.55
N GLY A 41 -12.77 10.54 7.28
CA GLY A 41 -14.15 10.07 7.29
C GLY A 41 -14.50 9.05 6.21
N HIS A 42 -13.50 8.32 5.68
CA HIS A 42 -13.72 7.17 4.81
C HIS A 42 -13.84 5.87 5.60
N THR A 43 -14.57 4.89 5.07
CA THR A 43 -14.53 3.52 5.58
C THR A 43 -13.34 2.83 4.94
N VAL A 44 -12.32 2.47 5.74
CA VAL A 44 -11.07 1.91 5.24
C VAL A 44 -10.90 0.48 5.74
N MET A 45 -10.72 -0.44 4.81
CA MET A 45 -10.46 -1.86 5.06
C MET A 45 -9.07 -2.20 4.54
N VAL A 46 -8.19 -2.71 5.39
CA VAL A 46 -6.92 -3.32 4.98
C VAL A 46 -7.08 -4.84 5.06
N ARG A 47 -6.77 -5.52 3.97
CA ARG A 47 -6.80 -6.98 3.87
C ARG A 47 -5.41 -7.47 3.50
N ASN A 48 -4.67 -7.95 4.48
CA ASN A 48 -3.28 -8.36 4.32
C ASN A 48 -2.96 -9.63 5.12
N ASN A 49 -1.69 -9.96 5.29
CA ASN A 49 -1.28 -11.13 6.07
C ASN A 49 -1.27 -10.88 7.60
N CYS A 50 -2.01 -9.91 8.14
CA CYS A 50 -2.18 -9.78 9.60
C CYS A 50 -2.71 -11.08 10.22
N ALA A 51 -2.32 -11.35 11.47
CA ALA A 51 -2.69 -12.58 12.17
C ALA A 51 -4.19 -12.65 12.49
N GLU A 52 -4.76 -11.53 12.92
CA GLU A 52 -6.13 -11.44 13.44
C GLU A 52 -6.83 -10.18 12.96
N ALA A 53 -8.16 -10.24 12.92
CA ALA A 53 -8.97 -9.08 12.59
C ALA A 53 -9.00 -8.08 13.75
N ILE A 54 -8.71 -6.81 13.46
CA ILE A 54 -8.72 -5.73 14.44
C ILE A 54 -9.23 -4.43 13.82
N VAL A 55 -9.83 -3.58 14.65
CA VAL A 55 -10.02 -2.17 14.30
C VAL A 55 -8.98 -1.34 15.05
N HIS A 56 -8.18 -0.58 14.32
CA HIS A 56 -7.16 0.29 14.91
C HIS A 56 -7.09 1.62 14.18
N LYS A 57 -7.17 2.72 14.94
CA LYS A 57 -7.18 4.11 14.43
C LYS A 57 -8.18 4.32 13.27
N GLY A 58 -9.39 3.76 13.43
CA GLY A 58 -10.48 3.88 12.46
C GLY A 58 -10.38 2.98 11.22
N VAL A 59 -9.33 2.16 11.12
CA VAL A 59 -9.12 1.22 10.01
C VAL A 59 -9.51 -0.19 10.45
N ASP A 60 -10.29 -0.88 9.62
CA ASP A 60 -10.61 -2.30 9.76
C ASP A 60 -9.50 -3.13 9.09
N TRP A 61 -8.76 -3.92 9.88
CA TRP A 61 -7.72 -4.85 9.43
C TRP A 61 -8.25 -6.28 9.54
N ALA A 62 -8.01 -7.10 8.52
CA ALA A 62 -8.32 -8.54 8.59
C ALA A 62 -7.42 -9.38 7.67
N PRO A 63 -7.22 -10.68 7.97
CA PRO A 63 -6.44 -11.57 7.13
C PRO A 63 -7.00 -11.67 5.70
N ILE A 64 -6.17 -11.49 4.68
CA ILE A 64 -6.58 -11.54 3.26
C ILE A 64 -7.06 -12.92 2.82
N LYS A 65 -6.64 -13.97 3.54
CA LYS A 65 -7.12 -15.34 3.36
C LYS A 65 -8.62 -15.48 3.68
N ASP A 66 -9.16 -14.60 4.52
CA ASP A 66 -10.58 -14.58 4.89
C ASP A 66 -11.45 -13.89 3.83
N GLY A 67 -10.82 -13.32 2.81
CA GLY A 67 -11.48 -12.77 1.63
C GLY A 67 -11.41 -11.25 1.52
N LEU A 68 -12.12 -10.74 0.52
CA LEU A 68 -12.31 -9.33 0.22
C LEU A 68 -13.81 -9.09 0.08
N PRO A 69 -14.31 -7.87 0.35
CA PRO A 69 -15.70 -7.54 0.05
C PRO A 69 -15.97 -7.65 -1.45
N ASP A 70 -17.25 -7.80 -1.84
CA ASP A 70 -17.64 -7.96 -3.24
C ASP A 70 -17.36 -6.70 -4.07
N THR A 71 -17.54 -5.52 -3.49
CA THR A 71 -17.33 -4.22 -4.16
C THR A 71 -16.82 -3.16 -3.18
N CYS A 72 -16.29 -2.08 -3.74
CA CYS A 72 -15.90 -0.87 -3.01
C CYS A 72 -15.85 0.34 -3.98
N ASP A 73 -15.72 1.54 -3.43
CA ASP A 73 -15.54 2.75 -4.25
C ASP A 73 -14.10 2.84 -4.80
N LEU A 74 -13.10 2.48 -4.00
CA LEU A 74 -11.70 2.43 -4.40
C LEU A 74 -11.02 1.16 -3.89
N TYR A 75 -10.48 0.37 -4.82
CA TYR A 75 -9.61 -0.75 -4.51
C TYR A 75 -8.15 -0.40 -4.79
N ILE A 76 -7.26 -0.61 -3.82
CA ILE A 76 -5.82 -0.41 -3.93
C ILE A 76 -5.12 -1.76 -3.80
N ALA A 77 -4.61 -2.29 -4.92
CA ALA A 77 -3.71 -3.43 -4.92
C ALA A 77 -2.29 -2.95 -4.62
N ASN A 78 -1.71 -3.34 -3.49
CA ASN A 78 -0.37 -2.94 -3.10
C ASN A 78 0.66 -3.97 -3.60
N ARG A 79 1.67 -3.52 -4.37
CA ARG A 79 2.89 -4.26 -4.75
C ARG A 79 2.73 -5.52 -5.64
N GLY A 80 1.77 -6.42 -5.37
CA GLY A 80 1.70 -7.77 -5.93
C GLY A 80 0.76 -7.93 -7.14
N ASP A 81 1.21 -8.63 -8.19
CA ASP A 81 0.36 -8.89 -9.38
C ASP A 81 -0.87 -9.74 -9.07
N LYS A 82 -0.79 -10.61 -8.06
CA LYS A 82 -1.90 -11.48 -7.65
C LYS A 82 -3.10 -10.68 -7.14
N LEU A 83 -2.88 -9.44 -6.72
CA LEU A 83 -3.89 -8.56 -6.14
C LEU A 83 -4.65 -7.74 -7.19
N ILE A 84 -4.05 -7.43 -8.34
CA ILE A 84 -4.61 -6.50 -9.34
C ILE A 84 -6.06 -6.84 -9.73
N GLY A 85 -6.38 -8.14 -9.83
CA GLY A 85 -7.68 -8.62 -10.28
C GLY A 85 -8.61 -9.13 -9.18
N ARG A 86 -8.29 -8.93 -7.89
CA ARG A 86 -9.04 -9.55 -6.79
C ARG A 86 -10.40 -8.89 -6.51
N MET A 87 -10.59 -7.64 -6.94
CA MET A 87 -11.87 -6.93 -6.83
C MET A 87 -12.32 -6.41 -8.21
N PRO A 88 -12.82 -7.28 -9.10
CA PRO A 88 -13.27 -6.89 -10.43
C PRO A 88 -14.45 -5.91 -10.38
N GLU A 89 -15.28 -5.93 -9.35
CA GLU A 89 -16.47 -5.06 -9.21
C GLU A 89 -16.19 -3.73 -8.47
N ALA A 90 -14.92 -3.41 -8.18
CA ALA A 90 -14.56 -2.10 -7.60
C ALA A 90 -14.82 -0.96 -8.60
N LYS A 91 -15.42 0.14 -8.13
CA LYS A 91 -15.75 1.31 -8.98
C LYS A 91 -14.50 2.00 -9.53
N ALA A 92 -13.46 2.11 -8.71
CA ALA A 92 -12.13 2.58 -9.10
C ALA A 92 -11.05 1.62 -8.60
N ARG A 93 -9.93 1.56 -9.33
CA ARG A 93 -8.80 0.67 -9.02
C ARG A 93 -7.49 1.44 -9.10
N ALA A 94 -6.62 1.24 -8.11
CA ALA A 94 -5.24 1.67 -8.09
C ALA A 94 -4.32 0.46 -7.92
N PHE A 95 -3.19 0.49 -8.61
CA PHE A 95 -2.08 -0.43 -8.38
C PHE A 95 -0.89 0.39 -7.90
N TRP A 96 -0.59 0.26 -6.61
CA TRP A 96 0.42 1.06 -5.94
C TRP A 96 1.75 0.30 -5.92
N ILE A 97 2.77 0.91 -6.54
CA ILE A 97 4.07 0.27 -6.74
C ILE A 97 5.21 1.07 -6.13
N HIS A 98 6.18 0.34 -5.57
CA HIS A 98 7.24 0.90 -4.73
C HIS A 98 8.64 0.72 -5.30
N ASN A 99 8.76 0.03 -6.43
CA ASN A 99 10.02 -0.29 -7.08
C ASN A 99 10.04 0.25 -8.50
N PRO A 100 11.23 0.48 -9.10
CA PRO A 100 11.34 0.82 -10.52
C PRO A 100 10.56 -0.18 -11.38
N ALA A 101 9.69 0.34 -12.23
CA ALA A 101 8.57 -0.36 -12.84
C ALA A 101 8.92 -1.26 -14.03
N ARG A 102 10.21 -1.52 -14.30
CA ARG A 102 10.64 -2.44 -15.38
C ARG A 102 10.07 -3.85 -15.20
N TYR A 103 9.86 -4.29 -13.95
CA TYR A 103 9.31 -5.61 -13.65
C TYR A 103 7.85 -5.78 -14.12
N LEU A 104 7.12 -4.67 -14.34
CA LEU A 104 5.75 -4.69 -14.87
C LEU A 104 5.68 -5.19 -16.32
N MET A 105 6.82 -5.26 -17.03
CA MET A 105 6.90 -5.83 -18.38
C MET A 105 6.77 -7.36 -18.40
N LYS A 106 6.79 -8.01 -17.24
CA LYS A 106 6.52 -9.45 -17.16
C LYS A 106 5.06 -9.73 -17.51
N TRP A 107 4.82 -10.76 -18.31
CA TRP A 107 3.48 -11.14 -18.79
C TRP A 107 2.41 -11.22 -17.68
N ARG A 108 2.76 -11.74 -16.50
CA ARG A 108 1.86 -11.83 -15.33
C ARG A 108 1.31 -10.48 -14.86
N TYR A 109 2.00 -9.38 -15.12
CA TYR A 109 1.51 -8.02 -14.87
C TYR A 109 0.78 -7.49 -16.10
N LEU A 110 1.40 -7.53 -17.28
CA LEU A 110 0.85 -6.95 -18.52
C LEU A 110 -0.58 -7.44 -18.82
N SER A 111 -0.82 -8.75 -18.70
CA SER A 111 -2.15 -9.34 -18.92
C SER A 111 -3.22 -8.76 -17.98
N LYS A 112 -2.87 -8.53 -16.71
CA LYS A 112 -3.77 -7.99 -15.68
C LYS A 112 -3.95 -6.48 -15.84
N LEU A 113 -2.86 -5.75 -16.13
CA LEU A 113 -2.91 -4.31 -16.38
C LEU A 113 -3.73 -3.98 -17.63
N TRP A 114 -3.63 -4.80 -18.68
CA TRP A 114 -4.47 -4.69 -19.88
C TRP A 114 -5.95 -4.91 -19.56
N ARG A 115 -6.26 -5.95 -18.76
CA ARG A 115 -7.64 -6.34 -18.41
C ARG A 115 -8.32 -5.35 -17.47
N PHE A 116 -7.66 -5.00 -16.36
CA PHE A 116 -8.28 -4.24 -15.27
C PHE A 116 -8.02 -2.73 -15.34
N LYS A 117 -7.00 -2.32 -16.11
CA LYS A 117 -6.59 -0.92 -16.34
C LYS A 117 -6.60 -0.05 -15.07
N PRO A 118 -5.97 -0.49 -13.96
CA PRO A 118 -5.91 0.30 -12.74
C PRO A 118 -5.09 1.57 -12.96
N THR A 119 -5.36 2.62 -12.19
CA THR A 119 -4.42 3.74 -12.07
C THR A 119 -3.12 3.23 -11.47
N ILE A 120 -2.00 3.39 -12.16
CA ILE A 120 -0.69 2.98 -11.65
C ILE A 120 -0.11 4.15 -10.86
N VAL A 121 0.10 3.93 -9.56
CA VAL A 121 0.64 4.92 -8.63
C VAL A 121 2.12 4.62 -8.41
N PHE A 122 2.98 5.56 -8.81
CA PHE A 122 4.43 5.52 -8.66
C PHE A 122 4.85 6.42 -7.50
N ILE A 123 5.88 6.03 -6.76
CA ILE A 123 6.41 6.82 -5.63
C ILE A 123 7.40 7.94 -6.04
N GLY A 124 7.62 8.16 -7.34
CA GLY A 124 8.45 9.25 -7.83
C GLY A 124 8.59 9.25 -9.35
N ASP A 125 9.06 10.36 -9.92
CA ASP A 125 9.18 10.54 -11.37
C ASP A 125 10.13 9.51 -11.99
N TYR A 126 11.27 9.25 -11.34
CA TYR A 126 12.20 8.20 -11.77
C TYR A 126 11.48 6.85 -11.96
N HIS A 127 10.68 6.43 -10.98
CA HIS A 127 9.91 5.18 -11.05
C HIS A 127 8.96 5.18 -12.26
N ALA A 128 8.26 6.29 -12.51
CA ALA A 128 7.38 6.44 -13.65
C ALA A 128 8.13 6.30 -14.99
N THR A 129 9.32 6.90 -15.13
CA THR A 129 10.11 6.80 -16.38
C THR A 129 10.57 5.38 -16.72
N THR A 130 10.62 4.49 -15.71
CA THR A 130 11.06 3.11 -15.92
C THR A 130 9.94 2.19 -16.44
N TYR A 131 8.72 2.71 -16.59
CA TYR A 131 7.62 2.02 -17.26
C TYR A 131 7.38 2.62 -18.65
N PRO A 132 7.49 1.83 -19.74
CA PRO A 132 7.35 2.37 -21.10
C PRO A 132 5.99 3.00 -21.34
N THR A 133 5.95 4.12 -22.06
CA THR A 133 4.71 4.89 -22.25
C THR A 133 3.62 4.11 -22.98
N TRP A 134 4.01 3.23 -23.90
CA TRP A 134 3.15 2.32 -24.66
C TRP A 134 2.61 1.13 -23.85
N ALA A 135 3.21 0.83 -22.69
CA ALA A 135 2.86 -0.37 -21.93
C ALA A 135 1.47 -0.23 -21.28
N PRO A 136 0.69 -1.33 -21.21
CA PRO A 136 -0.72 -1.30 -20.84
C PRO A 136 -0.97 -0.95 -19.38
N GLY A 137 -1.99 -0.15 -19.14
CA GLY A 137 -2.42 0.22 -17.80
C GLY A 137 -3.52 1.27 -17.87
N GLY A 138 -4.02 1.67 -16.71
CA GLY A 138 -4.85 2.86 -16.59
C GLY A 138 -3.99 4.13 -16.53
N PRO A 139 -4.57 5.23 -15.99
CA PRO A 139 -3.84 6.47 -15.76
C PRO A 139 -2.57 6.27 -14.94
N ARG A 140 -1.55 7.10 -15.19
CA ARG A 140 -0.32 7.14 -14.39
C ARG A 140 -0.38 8.31 -13.41
N ARG A 141 -0.01 8.06 -12.16
CA ARG A 141 0.06 9.08 -11.10
C ARG A 141 1.36 8.94 -10.32
N VAL A 142 2.03 10.04 -10.06
CA VAL A 142 3.19 10.10 -9.17
C VAL A 142 2.71 10.67 -7.85
N ILE A 143 2.80 9.87 -6.79
CA ILE A 143 2.46 10.25 -5.42
C ILE A 143 3.63 9.76 -4.54
N PRO A 144 4.56 10.65 -4.16
CA PRO A 144 5.68 10.26 -3.31
C PRO A 144 5.19 9.90 -1.90
N TYR A 145 6.02 9.16 -1.17
CA TYR A 145 5.76 8.92 0.24
C TYR A 145 5.83 10.22 1.04
N GLY A 146 4.93 10.30 2.03
CA GLY A 146 5.05 11.27 3.10
C GLY A 146 6.06 10.82 4.14
N ILE A 147 6.53 11.76 4.95
CA ILE A 147 7.32 11.49 6.15
C ILE A 147 6.38 11.67 7.34
N PRO A 148 6.18 10.65 8.20
CA PRO A 148 5.35 10.77 9.39
C PRO A 148 5.84 11.87 10.33
N ASP A 149 4.92 12.49 11.07
CA ASP A 149 5.27 13.54 12.02
C ASP A 149 6.26 13.08 13.09
N ASP A 150 6.18 11.82 13.54
CA ASP A 150 7.13 11.21 14.47
C ASP A 150 8.60 11.33 14.02
N PHE A 151 8.87 11.39 12.72
CA PHE A 151 10.20 11.64 12.18
C PHE A 151 10.44 13.12 11.88
N ARG A 152 9.41 13.84 11.44
CA ARG A 152 9.51 15.26 11.05
C ARG A 152 9.71 16.17 12.27
N THR A 153 9.16 15.79 13.43
CA THR A 153 9.19 16.55 14.68
C THR A 153 9.97 15.84 15.78
N ALA A 154 10.78 14.84 15.42
CA ALA A 154 11.66 14.18 16.38
C ALA A 154 12.66 15.18 16.96
N ASP A 155 12.89 15.10 18.27
CA ASP A 155 13.99 15.81 18.91
C ASP A 155 15.32 15.27 18.36
N VAL A 156 16.11 16.15 17.77
CA VAL A 156 17.44 15.81 17.28
C VAL A 156 18.38 15.78 18.48
N THR A 157 19.00 14.62 18.72
CA THR A 157 20.10 14.49 19.69
C THR A 157 21.44 14.48 18.95
N ASP A 158 22.39 15.25 19.45
CA ASP A 158 23.79 15.20 18.99
C ASP A 158 24.55 14.00 19.60
N GLU A 159 23.95 13.32 20.58
CA GLU A 159 24.54 12.14 21.22
C GLU A 159 24.36 10.90 20.33
N THR A 160 25.47 10.44 19.76
CA THR A 160 25.49 9.16 19.03
C THR A 160 25.22 8.01 20.00
N PRO A 161 24.24 7.13 19.73
CA PRO A 161 24.01 5.97 20.59
C PRO A 161 25.26 5.10 20.66
N GLY A 162 25.56 4.57 21.86
CA GLY A 162 26.65 3.62 22.03
C GLY A 162 26.46 2.35 21.18
N PRO A 163 27.55 1.66 20.80
CA PRO A 163 27.46 0.45 19.98
C PRO A 163 26.63 -0.63 20.67
N ARG A 164 25.65 -1.19 19.96
CA ARG A 164 24.89 -2.38 20.37
C ARG A 164 25.20 -3.54 19.42
N ALA A 165 25.83 -4.58 19.95
CA ALA A 165 25.97 -5.83 19.23
C ALA A 165 24.60 -6.52 19.16
N VAL A 166 24.20 -6.95 17.96
CA VAL A 166 23.03 -7.79 17.73
C VAL A 166 23.57 -9.19 17.46
N PHE A 167 23.35 -10.11 18.40
CA PHE A 167 23.77 -11.53 18.31
C PHE A 167 22.60 -12.41 17.91
#